data_AF-A0AB37R1V5-F1
#
_entry.id   AF-A0AB37R1V5-F1
#
_cell.length_a   1.000
_cell.length_b   1.000
_cell.length_c   1.000
_cell.angle_alpha   90.00
_cell.angle_beta   90.00
_cell.angle_gamma   90.00
#
_symmetry.space_group_name_H-M   'P 1'
#
loop_
_entity.id
_entity.type
_entity.pdbx_description
1 polymer ?
#
loop_
_entity_poly.entity_id
_entity_poly.type
_entity_poly.pdbx_seq_one_letter_code
_entity_poly.pdbx_strand_id
1 'polypeptide(L)' 'MPTPVEPLRLLLLAHEPFWYALLRDCLTAPGSNVILLHGENWDAFSAGYANERSTVLLTTPDLQPRT' A
#
# COMPACT_ATOMS: atom_id res chain seq x y z
N MET A 1 -24.30 15.59 -5.33
CA MET A 1 -23.58 15.38 -4.06
C MET A 1 -22.26 14.70 -4.38
N PRO A 2 -21.10 15.29 -4.07
CA PRO A 2 -19.85 14.54 -4.15
C PRO A 2 -19.87 13.56 -2.98
N THR A 3 -19.90 12.26 -3.27
CA THR A 3 -19.55 11.28 -2.24
C THR A 3 -18.09 11.58 -1.87
N PRO A 4 -17.77 11.92 -0.62
CA PRO A 4 -16.39 11.95 -0.18
C PRO A 4 -15.89 10.51 -0.30
N VAL A 5 -15.18 10.22 -1.39
CA VAL A 5 -14.44 8.99 -1.53
C VAL A 5 -13.30 9.09 -0.53
N GLU A 6 -13.49 8.50 0.64
CA GLU A 6 -12.40 8.35 1.60
C GLU A 6 -11.24 7.66 0.89
N PRO A 7 -10.00 8.16 1.07
CA PRO A 7 -8.84 7.56 0.44
C PRO A 7 -8.70 6.11 0.93
N LEU A 8 -8.81 5.17 0.00
CA LEU A 8 -8.67 3.75 0.30
C LEU A 8 -7.17 3.44 0.45
N ARG A 9 -6.74 3.25 1.69
CA ARG A 9 -5.42 2.74 2.02
C ARG A 9 -5.54 1.28 2.42
N LEU A 10 -4.82 0.41 1.71
CA LEU A 10 -4.80 -1.03 1.97
C LEU A 10 -3.43 -1.42 2.52
N LEU A 11 -3.43 -2.05 3.70
CA LEU A 11 -2.26 -2.72 4.27
C LEU A 11 -2.41 -4.22 4.05
N LEU A 12 -1.45 -4.81 3.33
CA LEU A 12 -1.36 -6.23 3.09
C LEU A 12 -0.14 -6.77 3.82
N LEU A 13 -0.35 -7.86 4.57
CA LEU A 13 0.71 -8.52 5.32
C LEU A 13 1.06 -9.82 4.61
N ALA A 14 2.29 -9.91 4.12
CA ALA A 14 2.80 -11.10 3.44
C ALA A 14 4.27 -11.30 3.80
N HIS A 15 4.65 -12.55 4.08
CA HIS A 15 6.04 -12.89 4.36
C HIS A 15 6.84 -13.06 3.07
N GLU A 16 6.20 -13.56 2.02
CA GLU A 16 6.89 -13.99 0.83
C GLU A 16 6.97 -12.88 -0.23
N PRO A 17 8.17 -12.62 -0.80
CA PRO A 17 8.38 -11.54 -1.75
C PRO A 17 7.67 -11.76 -3.09
N PHE A 18 7.22 -12.98 -3.39
CA PHE A 18 6.48 -13.25 -4.63
C PHE A 18 5.13 -12.52 -4.67
N TRP A 19 4.51 -12.26 -3.50
CA TRP A 19 3.26 -11.52 -3.41
C TRP A 19 3.40 -10.09 -3.93
N TYR A 20 4.54 -9.45 -3.65
CA TYR A 20 4.85 -8.13 -4.20
C TYR A 20 4.88 -8.14 -5.72
N ALA A 21 5.55 -9.14 -6.31
CA ALA A 21 5.66 -9.26 -7.76
C ALA A 21 4.29 -9.47 -8.42
N LEU A 22 3.44 -10.33 -7.85
CA LEU A 22 2.09 -10.58 -8.35
C LEU A 22 1.20 -9.33 -8.22
N LEU A 23 1.22 -8.66 -7.07
CA LEU A 23 0.46 -7.43 -6.85
C LEU A 23 0.89 -6.34 -7.82
N ARG A 24 2.20 -6.18 -8.03
CA ARG A 24 2.73 -5.21 -9.00
C ARG A 24 2.18 -5.47 -10.40
N ASP A 25 2.17 -6.73 -10.83
CA ASP A 25 1.66 -7.12 -12.15
C ASP A 25 0.16 -6.77 -12.29
N CYS A 26 -0.66 -7.09 -11.29
CA CYS A 26 -2.07 -6.72 -11.26
C CYS A 26 -2.29 -5.20 -11.31
N LEU A 27 -1.42 -4.42 -10.65
CA LEU A 27 -1.54 -2.97 -10.57
C LEU A 27 -0.95 -2.23 -11.77
N THR A 28 -0.16 -2.89 -12.61
CA THR A 28 0.33 -2.31 -13.89
C THR A 28 -0.73 -2.25 -14.99
N ALA A 29 -1.95 -2.71 -14.73
CA ALA A 29 -3.06 -2.61 -15.67
C ALA A 29 -3.31 -1.14 -16.08
N PRO A 30 -3.55 -0.85 -17.37
CA PRO A 30 -3.74 0.50 -17.86
C PRO A 30 -4.97 1.15 -17.19
N GLY A 31 -4.78 2.35 -16.63
CA GLY A 31 -5.80 3.09 -15.88
C GLY A 31 -5.75 2.89 -14.35
N SER A 32 -4.89 2.00 -13.86
CA SER A 32 -4.59 1.88 -12.44
C SER A 32 -3.72 3.06 -11.99
N ASN A 33 -4.21 3.84 -11.03
CA ASN A 33 -3.45 4.92 -10.37
C ASN A 33 -3.15 4.54 -8.92
N VAL A 34 -2.75 3.28 -8.70
CA VAL A 34 -2.46 2.73 -7.39
C VAL A 34 -0.95 2.66 -7.21
N ILE A 35 -0.46 3.27 -6.14
CA ILE A 35 0.95 3.19 -5.75
C ILE A 35 1.13 1.95 -4.88
N LEU A 36 1.92 1.00 -5.37
CA LEU A 36 2.37 -0.14 -4.58
C LEU A 36 3.66 0.20 -3.86
N LEU A 37 3.69 0.01 -2.55
CA LEU A 37 4.86 0.24 -1.71
C LEU A 37 5.23 -1.03 -0.95
N HIS A 38 6.53 -1.27 -0.82
CA HIS A 38 7.07 -2.30 0.05
C HIS A 38 7.56 -1.65 1.33
N GLY A 39 6.93 -1.99 2.45
CA GLY A 39 7.23 -1.41 3.75
C GLY A 39 8.36 -2.15 4.44
N GLU A 40 9.55 -1.53 4.47
CA GLU A 40 10.64 -1.93 5.37
C GLU A 40 10.67 -1.08 6.66
N ASN A 41 10.00 0.08 6.65
CA ASN A 41 9.89 0.98 7.79
C ASN A 41 8.57 1.77 7.77
N TRP A 42 7.75 1.60 8.81
CA TRP A 42 6.46 2.28 8.95
C TRP A 42 6.58 3.80 9.11
N ASP A 43 7.63 4.28 9.78
CA ASP A 43 7.81 5.71 10.07
C ASP A 43 8.00 6.51 8.77
N ALA A 44 8.87 5.99 7.89
CA ALA A 44 9.12 6.54 6.56
C ALA A 44 7.87 6.52 5.67
N PHE A 45 7.08 5.44 5.75
CA PHE A 45 5.81 5.35 5.02
C PHE A 45 4.80 6.39 5.51
N SER A 46 4.64 6.50 6.84
CA SER A 46 3.69 7.42 7.45
C SER A 46 4.02 8.88 7.11
N ALA A 47 5.30 9.26 7.07
CA ALA A 47 5.73 10.61 6.72
C ALA A 47 5.61 10.90 5.22
N GLY A 48 6.00 9.94 4.37
CA GLY A 48 6.07 10.14 2.91
C GLY A 48 4.72 10.03 2.20
N TYR A 49 3.82 9.19 2.70
CA TYR A 49 2.60 8.78 1.99
C TYR A 49 1.31 9.07 2.78
N ALA A 50 1.37 9.84 3.88
CA ALA A 50 0.18 10.23 4.65
C ALA A 50 -0.94 10.87 3.81
N ASN A 51 -0.58 11.61 2.75
CA ASN A 51 -1.51 12.33 1.89
C ASN A 51 -1.87 11.59 0.60
N GLU A 52 -1.23 10.45 0.33
CA GLU A 52 -1.49 9.64 -0.85
C GLU A 52 -2.77 8.82 -0.69
N ARG A 53 -3.64 8.88 -1.71
CA ARG A 53 -5.03 8.42 -1.60
C ARG A 53 -5.30 7.03 -2.15
N SER A 54 -4.40 6.53 -2.99
CA SER A 54 -4.53 5.27 -3.71
C SER A 54 -3.27 4.44 -3.49
N THR A 55 -3.05 4.02 -2.25
CA THR A 55 -1.80 3.36 -1.85
C THR A 55 -2.08 1.98 -1.28
N VAL A 56 -1.34 1.00 -1.79
CA VAL A 56 -1.27 -0.36 -1.26
C VAL A 56 0.11 -0.53 -0.64
N LEU A 57 0.15 -0.77 0.66
CA LEU A 57 1.37 -1.11 1.36
C LEU A 57 1.42 -2.62 1.58
N LEU A 58 2.47 -3.25 1.07
CA LEU A 58 2.81 -4.63 1.39
C LEU A 58 3.97 -4.64 2.37
N THR A 59 3.79 -5.30 3.51
CA THR A 59 4.86 -5.45 4.52
C THR A 59 4.78 -6.81 5.18
N THR A 60 5.78 -7.17 5.97
CA THR A 60 5.76 -8.41 6.75
C THR A 60 4.92 -8.24 8.02
N PRO A 61 4.32 -9.32 8.55
CA PRO A 61 3.59 -9.28 9.82
C PRO A 61 4.42 -8.71 10.99
N ASP A 62 5.74 -8.84 10.97
CA ASP A 62 6.64 -8.31 11.99
C ASP A 62 6.78 -6.77 11.96
N LEU A 63 6.41 -6.14 10.85
CA LEU A 63 6.50 -4.68 10.62
C LEU A 63 5.13 -3.99 10.73
N GLN A 64 4.16 -4.63 11.38
CA GLN A 64 2.85 -4.04 11.64
C GLN A 64 2.96 -2.75 12.47
N PRO A 65 2.11 -1.74 12.20
CA PRO A 65 2.03 -0.56 13.04
C PRO A 65 1.66 -0.97 14.47
N ARG A 66 2.47 -0.54 15.45
CA ARG A 66 2.10 -0.68 16.86
C ARG A 66 0.88 0.21 17.14
N THR A 67 -0.18 -0.41 17.65
CA THR A 67 -1.41 0.26 18.09
C THR A 67 -1.15 1.14 19.31
#